data_AF-A0A7C1TI42-F1
#
_entry.id   AF-A0A7C1TI42-F1
#
_cell.length_a   1.000
_cell.length_b   1.000
_cell.length_c   1.000
_cell.angle_alpha   90.00
_cell.angle_beta   90.00
_cell.angle_gamma   90.00
#
_symmetry.space_group_name_H-M   'P 1'
#
loop_
_entity.id
_entity.type
_entity.pdbx_description
1 polymer ?
#
loop_
_entity_poly.entity_id
_entity_poly.type
_entity_poly.pdbx_seq_one_letter_code
_entity_poly.pdbx_strand_id
1 'polypeptide(L)'
;MSDEHGLQVVLCWHMHQPEYRDLRSGEYQLPWTYLHAIKDYVDMAAHIEAVPGARAVINLAPVLLEQLRDYETQLAGWLQRGEPLRDAMLAALVETTPSTEPAERLRLIGHCLRANEDRLIKRFAPYRQLAEMARWILQHPETLIYVDEQFMTDLVVWHHLAWLGETVRRSPAP
;
A
#
# COMPACT_ATOMS: atom_id res chain seq x y z
N MET A 1 -25.88 -42.59 -7.76
CA MET A 1 -26.65 -41.63 -6.95
C MET A 1 -25.64 -40.64 -6.40
N SER A 2 -25.54 -39.43 -6.97
CA SER A 2 -24.78 -38.36 -6.33
C SER A 2 -25.55 -37.95 -5.07
N ASP A 3 -24.88 -37.80 -3.94
CA ASP A 3 -25.50 -37.24 -2.74
C ASP A 3 -26.20 -35.91 -3.09
N GLU A 4 -27.50 -35.82 -2.80
CA GLU A 4 -28.34 -34.64 -3.06
C GLU A 4 -27.97 -33.42 -2.21
N HIS A 5 -27.06 -33.58 -1.25
CA HIS A 5 -26.67 -32.52 -0.34
C HIS A 5 -25.28 -32.01 -0.72
N GLY A 6 -25.25 -30.82 -1.32
CA GLY A 6 -24.00 -30.13 -1.64
C GLY A 6 -23.16 -29.87 -0.37
N LEU A 7 -21.83 -29.81 -0.54
CA LEU A 7 -20.90 -29.49 0.54
C LEU A 7 -21.22 -28.11 1.13
N GLN A 8 -21.43 -28.04 2.44
CA GLN A 8 -21.56 -26.76 3.14
C GLN A 8 -20.18 -26.14 3.33
N VAL A 9 -20.00 -24.94 2.78
CA VAL A 9 -18.74 -24.18 2.84
C VAL A 9 -18.99 -22.85 3.55
N VAL A 10 -18.10 -22.49 4.47
CA VAL A 10 -18.06 -21.15 5.09
C VAL A 10 -16.70 -20.55 4.80
N LEU A 11 -16.68 -19.37 4.18
CA LEU A 11 -15.48 -18.57 3.99
C LEU A 11 -15.30 -17.64 5.18
N CYS A 12 -14.16 -17.73 5.85
CA CYS A 12 -13.81 -16.88 6.99
C CYS A 12 -12.57 -16.05 6.65
N TRP A 13 -12.71 -14.73 6.68
CA TRP A 13 -11.60 -13.79 6.51
C TRP A 13 -11.28 -13.11 7.83
N HIS A 14 -10.03 -13.25 8.25
CA HIS A 14 -9.50 -12.54 9.41
C HIS A 14 -8.47 -11.52 8.93
N MET A 15 -8.82 -10.24 9.07
CA MET A 15 -7.93 -9.13 8.71
C MET A 15 -7.33 -8.54 9.99
N HIS A 16 -6.00 -8.51 10.03
CA HIS A 16 -5.24 -8.00 11.16
C HIS A 16 -3.97 -7.32 10.65
N GLN A 17 -3.65 -6.18 11.26
CA GLN A 17 -2.35 -5.53 11.16
C GLN A 17 -1.90 -5.19 12.59
N PRO A 18 -0.61 -5.38 12.93
CA PRO A 18 -0.03 -4.80 14.14
C PRO A 18 -0.27 -3.29 14.23
N GLU A 19 -0.12 -2.73 15.44
CA GLU A 19 -0.06 -1.27 15.61
C GLU A 19 1.24 -0.75 14.98
N TYR A 20 1.13 -0.08 13.84
CA TYR A 20 2.27 0.53 13.14
C TYR A 20 2.45 2.00 13.47
N ARG A 21 1.47 2.62 14.13
CA ARG A 21 1.55 3.98 14.60
C ARG A 21 2.30 4.02 15.92
N ASP A 22 3.32 4.87 16.00
CA ASP A 22 3.93 5.23 17.27
C ASP A 22 2.92 6.02 18.10
N LEU A 23 2.48 5.47 19.23
CA LEU A 23 1.39 6.06 20.04
C LEU A 23 1.78 7.39 20.72
N ARG A 24 3.06 7.76 20.72
CA ARG A 24 3.53 9.02 21.33
C ARG A 24 3.56 10.16 20.31
N SER A 25 4.06 9.88 19.11
CA SER A 25 4.20 10.86 18.01
C SER A 25 3.00 10.86 17.06
N GLY A 26 2.30 9.73 16.95
CA GLY A 26 1.26 9.51 15.95
C GLY A 26 1.79 9.18 14.56
N GLU A 27 3.11 9.02 14.39
CA GLU A 27 3.75 8.70 13.12
C GLU A 27 3.66 7.21 12.79
N TYR A 28 3.42 6.88 11.52
CA TYR A 28 3.41 5.49 11.07
C TYR A 28 4.82 5.05 10.71
N GLN A 29 5.27 3.98 11.37
CA GLN A 29 6.58 3.38 11.14
C GLN A 29 6.61 2.55 9.85
N LEU A 30 5.48 1.96 9.48
CA LEU A 30 5.31 1.13 8.29
C LEU A 30 3.95 1.38 7.63
N PRO A 31 3.90 1.41 6.28
CA PRO A 31 2.69 1.78 5.52
C PRO A 31 1.66 0.65 5.37
N TRP A 32 1.83 -0.47 6.06
CA TRP A 32 1.12 -1.71 5.76
C TRP A 32 -0.39 -1.61 5.92
N THR A 33 -0.86 -0.86 6.92
CA THR A 33 -2.30 -0.74 7.17
C THR A 33 -3.03 -0.17 5.96
N TYR A 34 -2.58 0.96 5.39
CA TYR A 34 -3.24 1.52 4.22
C TYR A 34 -2.90 0.76 2.94
N LEU A 35 -1.69 0.23 2.77
CA LEU A 35 -1.33 -0.56 1.59
C LEU A 35 -2.18 -1.82 1.45
N HIS A 36 -2.47 -2.51 2.56
CA HIS A 36 -3.42 -3.62 2.55
C HIS A 36 -4.87 -3.15 2.38
N ALA A 37 -5.21 -1.95 2.86
CA ALA A 37 -6.55 -1.38 2.64
C ALA A 37 -6.84 -1.14 1.16
N ILE A 38 -5.94 -0.49 0.43
CA ILE A 38 -6.10 -0.21 -1.01
C ILE A 38 -5.93 -1.43 -1.91
N LYS A 39 -5.65 -2.59 -1.31
CA LYS A 39 -5.41 -3.87 -2.00
C LYS A 39 -6.38 -4.93 -1.51
N ASP A 40 -5.97 -5.66 -0.47
CA ASP A 40 -6.60 -6.89 -0.01
C ASP A 40 -7.99 -6.63 0.57
N TYR A 41 -8.18 -5.54 1.31
CA TYR A 41 -9.46 -5.28 1.97
C TYR A 41 -10.53 -4.78 1.01
N VAL A 42 -10.15 -3.90 0.08
CA VAL A 42 -11.06 -3.44 -0.98
C VAL A 42 -11.38 -4.57 -1.96
N ASP A 43 -10.39 -5.35 -2.41
CA ASP A 43 -10.64 -6.48 -3.31
C ASP A 43 -11.52 -7.56 -2.65
N MET A 44 -11.31 -7.82 -1.35
CA MET A 44 -12.15 -8.69 -0.54
C MET A 44 -13.63 -8.26 -0.58
N ALA A 45 -13.91 -6.98 -0.30
CA ALA A 45 -15.26 -6.45 -0.29
C ALA A 45 -15.90 -6.53 -1.69
N ALA A 46 -15.17 -6.10 -2.72
CA ALA A 46 -15.63 -6.13 -4.10
C ALA A 46 -15.97 -7.55 -4.58
N HIS A 47 -15.23 -8.57 -4.17
CA HIS A 47 -15.53 -9.97 -4.51
C HIS A 47 -16.85 -10.47 -3.88
N ILE A 48 -17.18 -10.03 -2.66
CA ILE A 48 -18.47 -10.37 -2.04
C ILE A 48 -19.60 -9.63 -2.76
N GLU A 49 -19.44 -8.34 -3.01
CA GLU A 49 -20.45 -7.51 -3.66
C GLU A 49 -20.78 -7.98 -5.08
N ALA A 50 -19.79 -8.49 -5.81
CA ALA A 50 -19.97 -9.05 -7.16
C ALA A 50 -20.84 -10.33 -7.18
N VAL A 51 -21.10 -10.96 -6.04
CA VAL A 51 -21.88 -12.19 -5.94
C VAL A 51 -23.00 -12.00 -4.90
N PRO A 52 -24.21 -11.57 -5.31
CA PRO A 52 -25.30 -11.19 -4.39
C PRO A 52 -25.73 -12.26 -3.39
N GLY A 53 -25.47 -13.55 -3.68
CA GLY A 53 -25.77 -14.67 -2.79
C GLY A 53 -24.60 -15.12 -1.90
N ALA A 54 -23.41 -14.51 -2.04
CA ALA A 54 -22.23 -14.88 -1.28
C ALA A 54 -22.42 -14.60 0.21
N ARG A 55 -21.93 -15.53 1.04
CA ARG A 55 -21.92 -15.41 2.50
C ARG A 55 -20.51 -15.69 2.99
N ALA A 56 -19.98 -14.78 3.78
CA ALA A 56 -18.68 -14.90 4.40
C ALA A 56 -18.71 -14.31 5.81
N VAL A 57 -17.85 -14.82 6.68
CA VAL A 57 -17.58 -14.22 7.98
C VAL A 57 -16.34 -13.36 7.85
N ILE A 58 -16.47 -12.06 8.12
CA ILE A 58 -15.34 -11.12 8.09
C ILE A 58 -15.07 -10.66 9.52
N ASN A 59 -13.87 -10.95 10.01
CA ASN A 59 -13.38 -10.48 11.30
C ASN A 59 -12.28 -9.42 11.07
N LEU A 60 -12.56 -8.17 11.44
CA LEU A 60 -11.59 -7.08 11.42
C LEU A 60 -11.09 -6.86 12.85
N ALA A 61 -9.78 -6.98 13.08
CA ALA A 61 -9.21 -6.75 14.40
C ALA A 61 -9.44 -5.29 14.86
N PRO A 62 -9.74 -5.02 16.15
CA PRO A 62 -9.98 -3.66 16.65
C PRO A 62 -8.82 -2.70 16.36
N VAL A 63 -7.58 -3.13 16.56
CA VAL A 63 -6.36 -2.34 16.27
C VAL A 63 -6.24 -1.96 14.79
N LEU A 64 -6.75 -2.80 13.89
CA LEU A 64 -6.79 -2.47 12.45
C LEU A 64 -7.82 -1.37 12.20
N LEU A 65 -9.02 -1.48 12.78
CA LEU A 65 -10.07 -0.47 12.62
C LEU A 65 -9.65 0.90 13.17
N GLU A 66 -8.93 0.93 14.29
CA GLU A 66 -8.42 2.17 14.88
C GLU A 66 -7.42 2.88 13.97
N GLN A 67 -6.49 2.15 13.37
CA GLN A 67 -5.53 2.71 12.42
C GLN A 67 -6.22 3.16 11.11
N LEU A 68 -7.19 2.38 10.59
CA LEU A 68 -7.94 2.79 9.38
C LEU A 68 -8.72 4.10 9.60
N ARG A 69 -9.37 4.26 10.76
CA ARG A 69 -10.06 5.51 11.13
C ARG A 69 -9.09 6.69 11.25
N ASP A 70 -7.89 6.42 11.74
CA ASP A 70 -6.85 7.43 11.85
C ASP A 70 -6.33 7.85 10.46
N TYR A 71 -6.11 6.92 9.52
CA TYR A 71 -5.83 7.27 8.11
C TYR A 71 -6.98 8.06 7.48
N GLU A 72 -8.24 7.67 7.69
CA GLU A 72 -9.42 8.41 7.21
C GLU A 72 -9.41 9.86 7.69
N THR A 73 -9.18 10.08 8.98
CA THR A 73 -9.12 11.41 9.59
C THR A 73 -7.99 12.25 8.99
N GLN A 74 -6.80 11.66 8.83
CA GLN A 74 -5.64 12.33 8.25
C GLN A 74 -5.86 12.70 6.78
N LEU A 75 -6.40 11.77 5.98
CA LEU A 75 -6.70 12.00 4.57
C LEU A 75 -7.74 13.11 4.39
N ALA A 76 -8.77 13.15 5.24
CA ALA A 76 -9.74 14.24 5.23
C ALA A 76 -9.09 15.59 5.60
N GLY A 77 -8.20 15.61 6.59
CA GLY A 77 -7.44 16.79 6.98
C GLY A 77 -6.52 17.30 5.87
N TRP A 78 -5.80 16.40 5.20
CA TRP A 78 -4.96 16.73 4.07
C TRP A 78 -5.78 17.26 2.88
N LEU A 79 -6.83 16.55 2.46
CA LEU A 79 -7.67 16.94 1.32
C LEU A 79 -8.36 18.30 1.51
N GLN A 80 -8.79 18.62 2.73
CA GLN A 80 -9.59 19.82 3.01
C GLN A 80 -8.73 21.01 3.43
N ARG A 81 -7.63 20.77 4.15
CA ARG A 81 -6.86 21.81 4.85
C ARG A 81 -5.36 21.77 4.56
N GLY A 82 -4.88 20.79 3.80
CA GLY A 82 -3.45 20.62 3.52
C GLY A 82 -2.64 20.22 4.76
N GLU A 83 -3.27 19.56 5.73
CA GLU A 83 -2.57 19.06 6.92
C GLU A 83 -1.53 18.00 6.53
N PRO A 84 -0.37 17.96 7.21
CA PRO A 84 0.68 16.98 6.92
C PRO A 84 0.20 15.57 7.26
N LEU A 85 0.54 14.61 6.40
CA LEU A 85 0.29 13.19 6.62
C LEU A 85 1.40 12.62 7.51
N ARG A 86 1.04 11.77 8.47
CA ARG A 86 1.98 11.18 9.44
C ARG A 86 2.54 9.83 9.01
N ASP A 87 2.16 9.35 7.83
CA ASP A 87 2.78 8.20 7.18
C ASP A 87 3.76 8.68 6.11
N ALA A 88 5.05 8.37 6.28
CA ALA A 88 6.10 8.88 5.41
C ALA A 88 5.97 8.40 3.95
N MET A 89 5.44 7.19 3.73
CA MET A 89 5.27 6.65 2.38
C MET A 89 4.11 7.34 1.66
N LEU A 90 3.02 7.57 2.39
CA LEU A 90 1.86 8.29 1.87
C LEU A 90 2.15 9.79 1.69
N ALA A 91 2.90 10.40 2.61
CA ALA A 91 3.39 11.77 2.48
C ALA A 91 4.27 11.93 1.24
N ALA A 92 5.19 10.99 0.99
CA ALA A 92 6.03 11.00 -0.20
C ALA A 92 5.24 10.87 -1.52
N LEU A 93 4.04 10.26 -1.50
CA LEU A 93 3.18 10.16 -2.69
C LEU A 93 2.53 11.50 -3.07
N VAL A 94 2.19 12.32 -2.08
CA VAL A 94 1.47 13.60 -2.28
C VAL A 94 2.41 14.80 -2.35
N GLU A 95 3.67 14.62 -1.98
CA GLU A 95 4.68 15.67 -2.03
C GLU A 95 5.01 16.04 -3.48
N THR A 96 5.05 17.34 -3.75
CA THR A 96 5.36 17.86 -5.09
C THR A 96 6.86 18.08 -5.28
N THR A 97 7.61 18.23 -4.19
CA THR A 97 9.07 18.41 -4.21
C THR A 97 9.74 17.34 -3.35
N PRO A 98 10.27 16.25 -3.94
CA PRO A 98 10.95 15.20 -3.19
C PRO A 98 12.11 15.76 -2.36
N SER A 99 12.35 15.18 -1.18
CA SER A 99 13.47 15.58 -0.32
C SER A 99 14.81 15.46 -1.06
N THR A 100 15.65 16.48 -0.91
CA THR A 100 17.02 16.49 -1.45
C THR A 100 18.02 15.84 -0.48
N GLU A 101 17.60 15.52 0.74
CA GLU A 101 18.47 14.96 1.77
C GLU A 101 18.85 13.50 1.46
N PRO A 102 20.15 13.17 1.28
CA PRO A 102 20.57 11.85 0.83
C PRO A 102 20.05 10.68 1.69
N ALA A 103 20.09 10.85 3.02
CA ALA A 103 19.64 9.82 3.96
C ALA A 103 18.14 9.52 3.83
N GLU A 104 17.33 10.55 3.59
CA GLU A 104 15.89 10.40 3.42
C GLU A 104 15.55 9.71 2.10
N ARG A 105 16.22 10.09 1.01
CA ARG A 105 16.05 9.46 -0.30
C ARG A 105 16.41 7.98 -0.26
N LEU A 106 17.54 7.61 0.36
CA LEU A 106 17.96 6.20 0.50
C LEU A 106 16.95 5.41 1.34
N ARG A 107 16.42 6.00 2.42
CA ARG A 107 15.36 5.39 3.23
C ARG A 107 14.09 5.14 2.41
N LEU A 108 13.66 6.12 1.62
CA LEU A 108 12.48 6.02 0.76
C LEU A 108 12.66 4.96 -0.33
N ILE A 109 13.84 4.89 -0.97
CA ILE A 109 14.19 3.83 -1.92
C ILE A 109 14.08 2.45 -1.23
N GLY A 110 14.66 2.33 -0.04
CA GLY A 110 14.59 1.09 0.75
C GLY A 110 13.16 0.69 1.09
N HIS A 111 12.28 1.64 1.39
CA HIS A 111 10.86 1.38 1.64
C HIS A 111 10.12 0.93 0.37
N CYS A 112 10.37 1.57 -0.77
CA CYS A 112 9.75 1.18 -2.03
C CYS A 112 10.06 -0.27 -2.39
N LEU A 113 11.29 -0.73 -2.13
CA LEU A 113 11.72 -2.10 -2.37
C LEU A 113 11.15 -3.14 -1.38
N ARG A 114 10.49 -2.72 -0.30
CA ARG A 114 9.73 -3.62 0.58
C ARG A 114 8.40 -3.93 -0.07
N ALA A 115 8.43 -4.71 -1.15
CA ALA A 115 7.26 -5.26 -1.79
C ALA A 115 7.56 -6.69 -2.23
N ASN A 116 6.52 -7.52 -2.39
CA ASN A 116 6.75 -8.88 -2.85
C ASN A 116 7.36 -8.88 -4.26
N GLU A 117 8.51 -9.52 -4.40
CA GLU A 117 9.32 -9.51 -5.62
C GLU A 117 8.53 -9.99 -6.85
N ASP A 118 7.90 -11.15 -6.75
CA ASP A 118 7.30 -11.80 -7.91
C ASP A 118 5.88 -11.26 -8.19
N ARG A 119 5.12 -10.95 -7.13
CA ARG A 119 3.70 -10.56 -7.24
C ARG A 119 3.48 -9.07 -7.46
N LEU A 120 4.39 -8.22 -6.97
CA LEU A 120 4.26 -6.77 -7.04
C LEU A 120 5.34 -6.15 -7.92
N ILE A 121 6.62 -6.44 -7.68
CA ILE A 121 7.73 -5.77 -8.39
C ILE A 121 7.86 -6.27 -9.84
N LYS A 122 8.18 -7.56 -10.03
CA LYS A 122 8.41 -8.16 -11.35
C LYS A 122 7.18 -8.20 -12.25
N ARG A 123 5.99 -8.06 -11.64
CA ARG A 123 4.71 -8.02 -12.35
C ARG A 123 4.63 -6.85 -13.33
N PHE A 124 5.27 -5.72 -13.01
CA PHE A 124 5.25 -4.52 -13.85
C PHE A 124 6.65 -4.24 -14.37
N ALA A 125 6.84 -4.33 -15.69
CA ALA A 125 8.15 -4.13 -16.31
C ALA A 125 8.81 -2.78 -15.93
N PRO A 126 8.07 -1.64 -15.89
CA PRO A 126 8.66 -0.37 -15.45
C PRO A 126 9.07 -0.39 -13.98
N TYR A 127 8.23 -0.94 -13.08
CA TYR A 127 8.57 -1.02 -11.67
C TYR A 127 9.77 -1.94 -11.41
N ARG A 128 9.87 -3.06 -12.14
CA ARG A 128 11.04 -3.95 -12.09
C ARG A 128 12.32 -3.21 -12.47
N GLN A 129 12.31 -2.42 -13.55
CA GLN A 129 13.47 -1.64 -13.99
C GLN A 129 13.88 -0.61 -12.92
N LEU A 130 12.91 0.14 -12.39
CA LEU A 130 13.16 1.10 -11.30
C LEU A 130 13.71 0.39 -10.05
N ALA A 131 13.19 -0.79 -9.71
CA ALA A 131 13.64 -1.57 -8.57
C ALA A 131 15.07 -2.10 -8.74
N GLU A 132 15.46 -2.50 -9.96
CA GLU A 132 16.84 -2.90 -10.29
C GLU A 132 17.81 -1.73 -10.09
N MET A 133 17.47 -0.54 -10.61
CA MET A 133 18.25 0.69 -10.40
C MET A 133 18.31 1.07 -8.90
N ALA A 134 17.17 1.04 -8.22
CA ALA A 134 17.06 1.32 -6.78
C ALA A 134 17.96 0.42 -5.93
N ARG A 135 18.02 -0.89 -6.23
CA ARG A 135 18.92 -1.82 -5.53
C ARG A 135 20.38 -1.49 -5.76
N TRP A 136 20.74 -1.09 -6.99
CA TRP A 136 22.10 -0.64 -7.29
C TRP A 136 22.45 0.62 -6.49
N ILE A 137 21.55 1.60 -6.44
CA ILE A 137 21.75 2.84 -5.65
C ILE A 137 21.95 2.53 -4.16
N LEU A 138 21.19 1.59 -3.58
CA LEU A 138 21.37 1.20 -2.18
C LEU A 138 22.73 0.51 -1.91
N GLN A 139 23.30 -0.17 -2.90
CA GLN A 139 24.64 -0.77 -2.82
C GLN A 139 25.76 0.25 -3.08
N HIS A 140 25.44 1.33 -3.80
CA HIS A 140 26.35 2.39 -4.22
C HIS A 140 25.78 3.77 -3.89
N PRO A 141 25.65 4.15 -2.60
CA PRO A 141 24.96 5.39 -2.20
C PRO A 141 25.55 6.67 -2.81
N GLU A 142 26.85 6.66 -3.17
CA GLU A 142 27.53 7.76 -3.85
C GLU A 142 26.92 8.11 -5.22
N THR A 143 26.23 7.15 -5.85
CA THR A 143 25.56 7.34 -7.15
C THR A 143 24.28 8.17 -7.05
N LEU A 144 23.78 8.42 -5.83
CA LEU A 144 22.57 9.21 -5.60
C LEU A 144 22.65 10.63 -6.19
N ILE A 145 23.86 11.19 -6.35
CA ILE A 145 24.08 12.49 -6.98
C ILE A 145 23.63 12.55 -8.45
N TYR A 146 23.51 11.39 -9.11
CA TYR A 146 23.04 11.26 -10.48
C TYR A 146 21.54 10.92 -10.57
N VAL A 147 20.88 10.75 -9.43
CA VAL A 147 19.47 10.41 -9.36
C VAL A 147 18.67 11.71 -9.28
N ASP A 148 17.81 11.94 -10.26
CA ASP A 148 16.93 13.11 -10.28
C ASP A 148 15.69 12.91 -9.39
N GLU A 149 14.87 13.96 -9.30
CA GLU A 149 13.61 13.94 -8.56
C GLU A 149 12.57 13.03 -9.25
N GLN A 150 12.58 12.96 -10.58
CA GLN A 150 11.63 12.16 -11.35
C GLN A 150 11.79 10.67 -11.03
N PHE A 151 13.01 10.15 -10.90
CA PHE A 151 13.24 8.77 -10.48
C PHE A 151 12.61 8.47 -9.13
N MET A 152 12.72 9.40 -8.17
CA MET A 152 12.13 9.23 -6.84
C MET A 152 10.60 9.19 -6.93
N THR A 153 10.01 10.12 -7.66
CA THR A 153 8.57 10.17 -7.91
C THR A 153 8.07 8.91 -8.60
N ASP A 154 8.74 8.47 -9.67
CA ASP A 154 8.37 7.27 -10.41
C ASP A 154 8.45 6.03 -9.54
N LEU A 155 9.48 5.90 -8.70
CA LEU A 155 9.64 4.77 -7.79
C LEU A 155 8.51 4.73 -6.75
N VAL A 156 8.18 5.88 -6.16
CA VAL A 156 7.08 6.02 -5.19
C VAL A 156 5.73 5.72 -5.84
N VAL A 157 5.46 6.28 -7.02
CA VAL A 157 4.22 6.06 -7.76
C VAL A 157 4.09 4.60 -8.14
N TRP A 158 5.14 3.97 -8.68
CA TRP A 158 5.09 2.56 -9.05
C TRP A 158 4.94 1.63 -7.85
N HIS A 159 5.52 1.96 -6.70
CA HIS A 159 5.27 1.24 -5.47
C HIS A 159 3.77 1.23 -5.13
N HIS A 160 3.12 2.40 -5.13
CA HIS A 160 1.70 2.52 -4.84
C HIS A 160 0.81 1.87 -5.88
N LEU A 161 1.11 2.09 -7.17
CA LEU A 161 0.41 1.42 -8.25
C LEU A 161 0.49 -0.08 -8.05
N ALA A 162 1.69 -0.65 -7.86
CA ALA A 162 1.86 -2.09 -7.67
C ALA A 162 1.00 -2.65 -6.53
N TRP A 163 0.83 -1.90 -5.44
CA TRP A 163 -0.05 -2.24 -4.33
C TRP A 163 -1.54 -2.08 -4.62
N LEU A 164 -1.97 -1.25 -5.56
CA LEU A 164 -3.38 -1.04 -5.86
C LEU A 164 -4.12 -2.35 -6.25
N GLY A 165 -5.29 -2.56 -5.64
CA GLY A 165 -6.15 -3.72 -5.83
C GLY A 165 -6.54 -4.00 -7.29
N GLU A 166 -6.80 -5.27 -7.57
CA GLU A 166 -7.18 -5.74 -8.92
C GLU A 166 -8.50 -5.17 -9.40
N THR A 167 -9.43 -4.97 -8.48
CA THR A 167 -10.79 -4.50 -8.80
C THR A 167 -10.74 -3.09 -9.40
N VAL A 168 -9.98 -2.19 -8.78
CA VAL A 168 -9.77 -0.82 -9.27
C VAL A 168 -9.07 -0.81 -10.64
N ARG A 169 -8.14 -1.74 -10.88
CA ARG A 169 -7.41 -1.85 -12.15
C ARG A 169 -8.27 -2.36 -13.30
N ARG A 170 -9.22 -3.27 -13.02
CA ARG A 170 -10.09 -3.88 -14.03
C ARG A 170 -11.31 -3.03 -14.34
N SER A 171 -11.76 -2.25 -13.37
CA SER A 171 -12.89 -1.35 -13.46
C SER A 171 -12.49 0.01 -12.91
N PRO A 172 -11.71 0.82 -13.65
CA PRO A 172 -11.42 2.18 -13.24
C PRO A 172 -12.75 2.91 -13.02
N ALA A 173 -12.86 3.66 -11.93
CA ALA A 173 -14.01 4.54 -11.73
C ALA A 173 -14.18 5.45 -12.98
N PRO A 174 -15.41 5.71 -13.43
CA PRO A 174 -15.67 6.55 -14.60
C PRO A 174 -15.12 7.97 -14.44
#